data_AF-A0A3D1KUN9-F1
#
_entry.id   AF-A0A3D1KUN9-F1
#
_cell.length_a   1.000
_cell.length_b   1.000
_cell.length_c   1.000
_cell.angle_alpha   90.00
_cell.angle_beta   90.00
_cell.angle_gamma   90.00
#
_symmetry.space_group_name_H-M   'P 1'
#
loop_
_entity.id
_entity.type
_entity.pdbx_description
1 polymer ?
#
loop_
_entity_poly.entity_id
_entity_poly.type
_entity_poly.pdbx_seq_one_letter_code
_entity_poly.pdbx_strand_id
1 'polypeptide(L)'
;MASPLKRDQIPQKQAEYWRRNFAEEQKGILNLDIPQIILQRDTYKKLAGENENRLRIYLGLEPEMAGGKYVLCAYAVSAFLLGSGDVYVDYETPVYKLGVINENYSDRSKLVIESIRNYRKWRLGELDSASETSAFRKYIFPNAYLFTKYELHEIFNVQAKTEAQIDFGVSKTMSMMISPEVQANRSVDDPCEVFDYTSPCPPFCDEGSIYNS
;
A
#
# COMPACT_ATOMS: atom_id res chain seq x y z
N MET A 1 -9.39 -12.54 -30.06
CA MET A 1 -8.97 -11.12 -29.99
C MET A 1 -8.86 -10.78 -28.53
N ALA A 2 -7.72 -10.29 -28.06
CA ALA A 2 -7.58 -9.87 -26.67
C ALA A 2 -8.46 -8.64 -26.46
N SER A 3 -9.33 -8.67 -25.44
CA SER A 3 -10.09 -7.48 -25.04
C SER A 3 -9.13 -6.32 -24.78
N PRO A 4 -9.46 -5.09 -25.19
CA PRO A 4 -8.63 -3.93 -24.88
C PRO A 4 -8.49 -3.84 -23.36
N LEU A 5 -7.25 -3.65 -22.89
CA LEU A 5 -6.96 -3.48 -21.46
C LEU A 5 -7.72 -2.26 -20.94
N LYS A 6 -8.26 -2.38 -19.73
CA LYS A 6 -8.82 -1.23 -19.02
C LYS A 6 -7.70 -0.24 -18.73
N ARG A 7 -8.08 1.03 -18.52
CA ARG A 7 -7.15 2.04 -18.06
C ARG A 7 -6.44 1.50 -16.81
N ASP A 8 -5.12 1.55 -16.81
CA ASP A 8 -4.25 1.18 -15.70
C ASP A 8 -4.15 -0.34 -15.37
N GLN A 9 -4.77 -1.21 -16.19
CA GLN A 9 -4.65 -2.67 -16.09
C GLN A 9 -3.32 -3.15 -16.68
N ILE A 10 -2.55 -3.94 -15.93
CA ILE A 10 -1.33 -4.55 -16.45
C ILE A 10 -1.63 -5.80 -17.28
N PRO A 11 -0.86 -6.08 -18.35
CA PRO A 11 -1.01 -7.32 -19.12
C PRO A 11 -0.87 -8.56 -18.24
N GLN A 12 -1.70 -9.59 -18.47
CA GLN A 12 -1.72 -10.81 -17.65
C GLN A 12 -0.34 -11.49 -17.54
N LYS A 13 0.40 -11.61 -18.64
CA LYS A 13 1.76 -12.15 -18.62
C LYS A 13 2.68 -11.34 -17.71
N GLN A 14 2.57 -10.01 -17.71
CA GLN A 14 3.36 -9.15 -16.84
C GLN A 14 2.97 -9.35 -15.37
N ALA A 15 1.68 -9.49 -15.07
CA ALA A 15 1.20 -9.82 -13.73
C ALA A 15 1.73 -11.19 -13.24
N GLU A 16 1.75 -12.21 -14.09
CA GLU A 16 2.33 -13.54 -13.78
C GLU A 16 3.84 -13.42 -13.46
N TYR A 17 4.59 -12.67 -14.29
CA TYR A 17 6.01 -12.39 -14.02
C TYR A 17 6.21 -11.73 -12.66
N TRP A 18 5.37 -10.74 -12.33
CA TRP A 18 5.46 -10.02 -11.06
C TRP A 18 5.11 -10.88 -9.87
N ARG A 19 4.02 -11.65 -9.92
CA ARG A 19 3.66 -12.57 -8.83
C ARG A 19 4.77 -13.58 -8.56
N ARG A 20 5.38 -14.14 -9.62
CA ARG A 20 6.51 -15.07 -9.45
C ARG A 20 7.71 -14.36 -8.80
N ASN A 21 8.08 -13.19 -9.31
CA ASN A 21 9.18 -12.41 -8.75
C ASN A 21 8.90 -12.06 -7.29
N PHE A 22 7.68 -11.64 -6.95
CA PHE A 22 7.31 -11.24 -5.59
C PHE A 22 7.35 -12.43 -4.63
N ALA A 23 6.91 -13.61 -5.06
CA ALA A 23 6.99 -14.83 -4.26
C ALA A 23 8.45 -15.31 -4.03
N GLU A 24 9.34 -15.09 -5.00
CA GLU A 24 10.77 -15.36 -4.86
C GLU A 24 11.47 -14.31 -4.01
N GLU A 25 11.15 -13.03 -4.23
CA GLU A 25 11.65 -11.89 -3.48
C GLU A 25 11.22 -11.99 -2.03
N GLN A 26 9.98 -12.35 -1.69
CA GLN A 26 9.52 -12.54 -0.30
C GLN A 26 10.40 -13.50 0.52
N LYS A 27 11.04 -14.49 -0.12
CA LYS A 27 11.98 -15.40 0.55
C LYS A 27 13.31 -14.71 0.89
N GLY A 28 13.66 -13.66 0.16
CA GLY A 28 14.84 -12.81 0.35
C GLY A 28 14.52 -11.39 0.84
N ILE A 29 13.24 -11.03 1.04
CA ILE A 29 12.84 -9.79 1.68
C ILE A 29 13.45 -9.87 3.09
N LEU A 30 14.23 -8.84 3.38
CA LEU A 30 14.89 -8.53 4.66
C LEU A 30 13.95 -8.84 5.82
N ASN A 31 14.45 -9.02 7.05
CA ASN A 31 13.74 -9.32 8.31
C ASN A 31 12.36 -8.65 8.58
N LEU A 32 11.40 -8.82 7.67
CA LEU A 32 10.12 -8.15 7.52
C LEU A 32 9.13 -9.22 7.04
N ASP A 33 8.01 -9.28 7.71
CA ASP A 33 6.86 -10.08 7.37
C ASP A 33 5.78 -9.16 6.79
N ILE A 34 5.17 -9.56 5.67
CA ILE A 34 4.17 -8.78 4.96
C ILE A 34 2.84 -9.54 5.08
N PRO A 35 1.98 -9.18 6.04
CA PRO A 35 0.68 -9.80 6.17
C PRO A 35 -0.22 -9.42 5.00
N GLN A 36 -1.34 -10.13 4.86
CA GLN A 36 -2.35 -9.80 3.87
C GLN A 36 -2.97 -8.44 4.17
N ILE A 37 -2.92 -7.53 3.20
CA ILE A 37 -3.46 -6.17 3.29
C ILE A 37 -4.65 -6.07 2.34
N ILE A 38 -5.82 -5.79 2.88
CA ILE A 38 -7.07 -5.70 2.13
C ILE A 38 -7.65 -4.30 2.29
N LEU A 39 -8.13 -3.73 1.19
CA LEU A 39 -8.98 -2.55 1.20
C LEU A 39 -10.44 -2.96 1.00
N GLN A 40 -11.26 -2.78 2.02
CA GLN A 40 -12.70 -3.06 1.93
C GLN A 40 -13.44 -1.88 1.29
N ARG A 41 -14.47 -2.17 0.50
CA ARG A 41 -15.30 -1.17 -0.20
C ARG A 41 -15.88 -0.12 0.74
N ASP A 42 -16.32 -0.53 1.93
CA ASP A 42 -16.90 0.38 2.90
C ASP A 42 -15.86 1.33 3.48
N THR A 43 -14.63 0.87 3.71
CA THR A 43 -13.49 1.72 4.07
C THR A 43 -13.19 2.71 2.96
N TYR A 44 -13.12 2.23 1.71
CA TYR A 44 -12.90 3.08 0.55
C TYR A 44 -13.96 4.19 0.44
N LYS A 45 -15.25 3.85 0.54
CA LYS A 45 -16.33 4.85 0.47
C LYS A 45 -16.23 5.91 1.56
N LYS A 46 -15.87 5.52 2.79
CA LYS A 46 -15.68 6.45 3.91
C LYS A 46 -14.47 7.37 3.70
N LEU A 47 -13.39 6.87 3.09
CA LEU A 47 -12.18 7.63 2.82
C LEU A 47 -12.31 8.53 1.58
N ALA A 48 -12.88 8.01 0.49
CA ALA A 48 -13.08 8.78 -0.74
C ALA A 48 -14.10 9.91 -0.53
N GLY A 49 -15.12 9.69 0.30
CA GLY A 49 -16.19 10.66 0.55
C GLY A 49 -16.97 11.00 -0.73
N GLU A 50 -17.75 12.08 -0.68
CA GLU A 50 -18.56 12.53 -1.83
C GLU A 50 -17.71 13.13 -2.97
N ASN A 51 -16.52 13.64 -2.64
CA ASN A 51 -15.62 14.30 -3.59
C ASN A 51 -14.72 13.34 -4.37
N GLU A 52 -14.87 12.02 -4.17
CA GLU A 52 -14.00 10.99 -4.74
C GLU A 52 -12.51 11.28 -4.49
N ASN A 53 -12.17 11.64 -3.25
CA ASN A 53 -10.80 11.88 -2.83
C ASN A 53 -9.92 10.67 -3.12
N ARG A 54 -8.63 10.92 -3.37
CA ARG A 54 -7.65 9.85 -3.50
C ARG A 54 -7.38 9.22 -2.15
N LEU A 55 -6.87 8.00 -2.16
CA LEU A 55 -6.42 7.34 -0.94
C LEU A 55 -4.90 7.37 -0.90
N ARG A 56 -4.35 7.63 0.28
CA ARG A 56 -2.92 7.46 0.56
C ARG A 56 -2.76 6.33 1.55
N ILE A 57 -1.84 5.41 1.25
CA ILE A 57 -1.49 4.30 2.12
C ILE A 57 -0.10 4.55 2.69
N TYR A 58 -0.05 4.76 4.00
CA TYR A 58 1.17 4.80 4.77
C TYR A 58 1.59 3.42 5.20
N LEU A 59 2.89 3.16 5.16
CA LEU A 59 3.47 1.94 5.68
C LEU A 59 3.98 2.16 7.11
N GLY A 60 3.65 1.22 7.97
CA GLY A 60 4.00 1.19 9.39
C GLY A 60 4.57 -0.18 9.77
N LEU A 61 5.04 -0.28 11.01
CA LEU A 61 5.37 -1.55 11.64
C LEU A 61 4.44 -1.82 12.82
N GLU A 62 4.06 -3.08 13.00
CA GLU A 62 3.45 -3.51 14.25
C GLU A 62 4.42 -3.32 15.42
N PRO A 63 3.91 -3.09 16.64
CA PRO A 63 4.76 -2.94 17.83
C PRO A 63 5.51 -4.23 18.18
N GLU A 64 4.95 -5.38 17.84
CA GLU A 64 5.51 -6.70 18.15
C GLU A 64 6.10 -7.35 16.89
N MET A 65 7.27 -7.95 17.05
CA MET A 65 7.92 -8.76 16.01
C MET A 65 7.32 -10.17 16.01
N ALA A 66 7.12 -10.74 14.82
CA ALA A 66 6.71 -12.14 14.66
C ALA A 66 7.90 -12.98 14.21
N GLY A 67 8.27 -14.00 14.99
CA GLY A 67 9.35 -14.92 14.62
C GLY A 67 10.71 -14.25 14.39
N GLY A 68 11.00 -13.15 15.10
CA GLY A 68 12.24 -12.37 14.93
C GLY A 68 12.27 -11.48 13.69
N LYS A 69 11.12 -11.30 13.00
CA LYS A 69 10.94 -10.37 11.89
C LYS A 69 10.01 -9.22 12.30
N TYR A 70 10.27 -8.03 11.78
CA TYR A 70 9.34 -6.90 11.87
C TYR A 70 8.08 -7.23 11.08
N VAL A 71 6.90 -6.80 11.52
CA VAL A 71 5.64 -7.06 10.79
C VAL A 71 5.16 -5.76 10.17
N LEU A 72 5.00 -5.74 8.85
CA LEU A 72 4.49 -4.60 8.12
C LEU A 72 3.00 -4.41 8.40
N CYS A 73 2.57 -3.17 8.57
CA CYS A 73 1.16 -2.80 8.55
C CYS A 73 0.93 -1.59 7.65
N ALA A 74 -0.32 -1.37 7.25
CA ALA A 74 -0.70 -0.30 6.35
C ALA A 74 -1.84 0.54 6.92
N TYR A 75 -1.75 1.86 6.74
CA TYR A 75 -2.77 2.81 7.17
C TYR A 75 -3.27 3.61 5.96
N ALA A 76 -4.57 3.54 5.69
CA ALA A 76 -5.22 4.31 4.64
C ALA A 76 -5.83 5.60 5.19
N VAL A 77 -5.53 6.69 4.50
CA VAL A 77 -6.10 8.02 4.74
C VAL A 77 -6.65 8.62 3.44
N SER A 78 -7.56 9.57 3.58
CA SER A 78 -8.07 10.35 2.46
C SER A 78 -7.07 11.44 2.09
N ALA A 79 -6.85 11.66 0.79
CA ALA A 79 -5.95 12.67 0.28
C ALA A 79 -6.65 13.50 -0.81
N PHE A 80 -6.61 14.82 -0.67
CA PHE A 80 -7.21 15.76 -1.61
C PHE A 80 -6.16 16.62 -2.28
N LEU A 81 -6.47 17.12 -3.47
CA LEU A 81 -5.59 18.01 -4.21
C LEU A 81 -5.67 19.42 -3.60
N LEU A 82 -4.55 19.96 -3.12
CA LEU A 82 -4.51 21.32 -2.59
C LEU A 82 -4.10 22.31 -3.68
N GLY A 83 -5.07 23.09 -4.17
CA GLY A 83 -4.83 24.15 -5.16
C GLY A 83 -4.52 23.62 -6.56
N SER A 84 -3.73 24.37 -7.34
CA SER A 84 -3.35 24.04 -8.72
C SER A 84 -2.00 23.32 -8.83
N GLY A 85 -1.33 23.04 -7.71
CA GLY A 85 -0.12 22.21 -7.68
C GLY A 85 -0.52 20.75 -7.56
N ASP A 86 0.20 19.85 -8.25
CA ASP A 86 -0.02 18.39 -8.20
C ASP A 86 0.36 17.75 -6.84
N VAL A 87 0.13 18.47 -5.74
CA VAL A 87 0.46 18.07 -4.37
C VAL A 87 -0.82 17.70 -3.64
N TYR A 88 -0.86 16.46 -3.16
CA TYR A 88 -1.98 15.96 -2.37
C TYR A 88 -1.72 16.16 -0.88
N VAL A 89 -2.73 16.65 -0.16
CA VAL A 89 -2.73 16.85 1.29
C VAL A 89 -3.65 15.82 1.93
N ASP A 90 -3.25 15.30 3.09
CA ASP A 90 -4.05 14.31 3.81
C ASP A 90 -5.14 14.97 4.64
N TYR A 91 -6.30 14.32 4.69
CA TYR A 91 -7.19 14.48 5.83
C TYR A 91 -6.62 13.67 7.00
N GLU A 92 -6.46 14.32 8.15
CA GLU A 92 -6.02 13.65 9.38
C GLU A 92 -7.05 12.65 9.91
N THR A 93 -8.33 12.79 9.51
CA THR A 93 -9.39 11.84 9.84
C THR A 93 -10.38 11.71 8.67
N PRO A 94 -10.98 10.53 8.46
CA PRO A 94 -10.73 9.29 9.21
C PRO A 94 -9.48 8.54 8.73
N VAL A 95 -8.90 7.72 9.62
CA VAL A 95 -7.75 6.83 9.33
C VAL A 95 -8.15 5.38 9.59
N TYR A 96 -7.78 4.48 8.68
CA TYR A 96 -8.05 3.06 8.82
C TYR A 96 -6.77 2.23 8.75
N LYS A 97 -6.59 1.32 9.70
CA LYS A 97 -5.59 0.25 9.59
C LYS A 97 -6.13 -0.83 8.67
N LEU A 98 -5.35 -1.18 7.65
CA LEU A 98 -5.70 -2.20 6.67
C LEU A 98 -5.17 -3.56 7.13
N GLY A 99 -6.03 -4.57 7.02
CA GLY A 99 -5.73 -5.96 7.36
C GLY A 99 -6.77 -6.87 6.72
N VAL A 100 -7.10 -8.01 7.34
CA VAL A 100 -8.23 -8.83 6.89
C VAL A 100 -9.55 -8.11 7.10
N ILE A 101 -9.66 -7.35 8.19
CA ILE A 101 -10.78 -6.46 8.51
C ILE A 101 -10.21 -5.08 8.75
N ASN A 102 -10.81 -4.07 8.13
CA ASN A 102 -10.32 -2.70 8.25
C ASN A 102 -10.81 -2.04 9.52
N GLU A 103 -9.89 -1.61 10.36
CA GLU A 103 -10.19 -1.03 11.67
C GLU A 103 -10.05 0.48 11.65
N ASN A 104 -11.01 1.19 12.25
CA ASN A 104 -10.94 2.65 12.38
C ASN A 104 -9.93 3.03 13.47
N TYR A 105 -8.89 3.76 13.08
CA TYR A 105 -7.80 4.26 13.94
C TYR A 105 -7.82 5.78 14.10
N SER A 106 -8.92 6.46 13.71
CA SER A 106 -9.03 7.93 13.75
C SER A 106 -8.78 8.49 15.16
N ASP A 107 -9.24 7.81 16.22
CA ASP A 107 -9.03 8.23 17.61
C ASP A 107 -7.67 7.78 18.20
N ARG A 108 -6.86 7.09 17.40
CA ARG A 108 -5.58 6.47 17.80
C ARG A 108 -4.40 7.04 17.00
N SER A 109 -4.48 8.31 16.60
CA SER A 109 -3.48 8.98 15.76
C SER A 109 -2.04 8.83 16.26
N LYS A 110 -1.82 8.88 17.59
CA LYS A 110 -0.49 8.66 18.19
C LYS A 110 0.11 7.30 17.85
N LEU A 111 -0.69 6.23 17.92
CA LEU A 111 -0.23 4.87 17.59
C LEU A 111 0.09 4.75 16.10
N VAL A 112 -0.71 5.39 15.25
CA VAL A 112 -0.47 5.44 13.80
C VAL A 112 0.87 6.12 13.51
N ILE A 113 1.10 7.31 14.08
CA ILE A 113 2.32 8.09 13.88
C ILE A 113 3.55 7.31 14.38
N GLU A 114 3.46 6.68 15.56
CA GLU A 114 4.55 5.88 16.11
C GLU A 114 4.88 4.67 15.21
N SER A 115 3.85 3.97 14.73
CA SER A 115 4.00 2.85 13.80
C SER A 115 4.69 3.27 12.49
N ILE A 116 4.26 4.38 11.89
CA ILE A 116 4.87 4.94 10.66
C ILE A 116 6.32 5.38 10.93
N ARG A 117 6.59 6.00 12.08
CA ARG A 117 7.94 6.41 12.47
C ARG A 117 8.86 5.20 12.65
N ASN A 118 8.39 4.12 13.27
CA ASN A 118 9.17 2.89 13.43
C ASN A 118 9.51 2.26 12.08
N TYR A 119 8.57 2.24 11.14
CA TYR A 119 8.84 1.81 9.76
C TYR A 119 9.93 2.66 9.08
N ARG A 120 9.91 3.97 9.27
CA ARG A 120 10.96 4.86 8.72
C ARG A 120 12.32 4.58 9.33
N LYS A 121 12.39 4.40 10.65
CA LYS A 121 13.63 4.03 11.35
C LYS A 121 14.17 2.68 10.85
N TRP A 122 13.30 1.69 10.69
CA TRP A 122 13.65 0.39 10.11
C TRP A 122 14.17 0.54 8.67
N ARG A 123 13.52 1.38 7.86
CA ARG A 123 13.95 1.68 6.49
C ARG A 123 15.32 2.38 6.45
N LEU A 124 15.60 3.24 7.42
CA LEU A 124 16.90 3.92 7.54
C LEU A 124 17.98 3.02 8.16
N GLY A 125 17.61 1.83 8.64
CA GLY A 125 18.54 0.91 9.29
C GLY A 125 18.85 1.25 10.75
N GLU A 126 18.07 2.13 11.37
CA GLU A 126 18.32 2.60 12.74
C GLU A 126 17.88 1.58 13.81
N LEU A 127 16.90 0.73 13.49
CA LEU A 127 16.39 -0.28 14.45
C LEU A 127 17.26 -1.54 14.49
N ASP A 128 18.08 -1.78 13.47
CA ASP A 128 18.89 -2.99 13.30
C ASP A 128 20.13 -2.72 12.42
N SER A 129 20.92 -1.73 12.83
CA SER A 129 22.11 -1.26 12.10
C SER A 129 23.17 -2.33 11.82
N ALA A 130 23.15 -3.44 12.57
CA ALA A 130 24.03 -4.59 12.36
C ALA A 130 23.64 -5.44 11.12
N SER A 131 22.45 -5.25 10.54
CA SER A 131 22.05 -5.96 9.33
C SER A 131 22.78 -5.39 8.11
N GLU A 132 23.42 -6.26 7.33
CA GLU A 132 24.11 -5.89 6.07
C GLU A 132 23.18 -5.20 5.05
N THR A 133 21.87 -5.43 5.19
CA THR A 133 20.85 -4.95 4.26
C THR A 133 20.20 -3.63 4.68
N SER A 134 20.50 -3.17 5.90
CA SER A 134 19.94 -1.96 6.51
C SER A 134 20.18 -0.70 5.64
N ALA A 135 21.36 -0.58 5.05
CA ALA A 135 21.76 0.56 4.22
C ALA A 135 20.97 0.70 2.91
N PHE A 136 20.40 -0.40 2.40
CA PHE A 136 19.75 -0.44 1.08
C PHE A 136 18.23 -0.27 1.14
N ARG A 137 17.62 -0.51 2.30
CA ARG A 137 16.17 -0.44 2.51
C ARG A 137 15.54 0.87 2.05
N LYS A 138 16.20 2.00 2.30
CA LYS A 138 15.72 3.33 1.88
C LYS A 138 15.52 3.51 0.38
N TYR A 139 16.20 2.71 -0.44
CA TYR A 139 16.05 2.75 -1.90
C TYR A 139 14.98 1.77 -2.40
N ILE A 140 14.65 0.77 -1.59
CA ILE A 140 13.68 -0.26 -1.93
C ILE A 140 12.29 0.18 -1.49
N PHE A 141 12.14 0.60 -0.23
CA PHE A 141 10.87 0.75 0.43
C PHE A 141 10.42 2.23 0.46
N PRO A 142 9.29 2.61 -0.17
CA PRO A 142 8.78 3.98 -0.08
C PRO A 142 8.17 4.29 1.30
N ASN A 143 7.92 5.57 1.59
CA ASN A 143 7.19 5.99 2.80
C ASN A 143 5.71 5.64 2.73
N ALA A 144 5.12 5.88 1.56
CA ALA A 144 3.69 5.79 1.32
C ALA A 144 3.41 5.66 -0.18
N TYR A 145 2.19 5.25 -0.49
CA TYR A 145 1.66 5.14 -1.84
C TYR A 145 0.42 6.01 -1.99
N LEU A 146 0.38 6.84 -3.03
CA LEU A 146 -0.84 7.55 -3.42
C LEU A 146 -1.56 6.75 -4.50
N PHE A 147 -2.81 6.37 -4.22
CA PHE A 147 -3.66 5.62 -5.15
C PHE A 147 -4.35 6.57 -6.10
N THR A 148 -4.59 6.11 -7.33
CA THR A 148 -5.42 6.87 -8.25
C THR A 148 -6.90 6.66 -7.92
N LYS A 149 -7.75 7.63 -8.29
CA LYS A 149 -9.20 7.47 -8.12
C LYS A 149 -9.78 6.37 -9.03
N TYR A 150 -9.17 6.13 -10.18
CA TYR A 150 -9.75 5.33 -11.25
C TYR A 150 -9.74 3.83 -10.90
N GLU A 151 -8.66 3.33 -10.31
CA GLU A 151 -8.51 1.90 -9.98
C GLU A 151 -9.56 1.44 -8.97
N LEU A 152 -9.70 2.19 -7.86
CA LEU A 152 -10.65 1.85 -6.81
C LEU A 152 -12.09 2.08 -7.27
N HIS A 153 -12.34 3.10 -8.10
CA HIS A 153 -13.64 3.30 -8.71
C HIS A 153 -13.99 2.13 -9.65
N GLU A 154 -13.08 1.67 -10.48
CA GLU A 154 -13.28 0.50 -11.35
C GLU A 154 -13.60 -0.75 -10.51
N ILE A 155 -12.79 -1.08 -9.49
CA ILE A 155 -12.98 -2.27 -8.67
C ILE A 155 -14.30 -2.21 -7.87
N PHE A 156 -14.57 -1.09 -7.19
CA PHE A 156 -15.68 -1.02 -6.24
C PHE A 156 -16.99 -0.51 -6.83
N ASN A 157 -16.95 0.35 -7.85
CA ASN A 157 -18.15 0.95 -8.44
C ASN A 157 -18.55 0.29 -9.76
N VAL A 158 -17.58 -0.07 -10.61
CA VAL A 158 -17.87 -0.71 -11.91
C VAL A 158 -18.00 -2.24 -11.76
N GLN A 159 -17.01 -2.89 -11.15
CA GLN A 159 -17.02 -4.35 -10.94
C GLN A 159 -17.85 -4.78 -9.72
N ALA A 160 -18.29 -3.82 -8.90
CA ALA A 160 -19.08 -4.02 -7.69
C ALA A 160 -18.46 -5.01 -6.68
N LYS A 161 -17.12 -5.13 -6.66
CA LYS A 161 -16.41 -5.98 -5.72
C LYS A 161 -16.50 -5.40 -4.31
N THR A 162 -16.40 -6.25 -3.30
CA THR A 162 -16.49 -5.84 -1.88
C THR A 162 -15.13 -5.54 -1.27
N GLU A 163 -14.06 -6.07 -1.85
CA GLU A 163 -12.71 -6.03 -1.32
C GLU A 163 -11.69 -5.94 -2.45
N ALA A 164 -10.54 -5.36 -2.16
CA ALA A 164 -9.38 -5.34 -3.05
C ALA A 164 -8.15 -5.76 -2.24
N GLN A 165 -7.40 -6.75 -2.72
CA GLN A 165 -6.14 -7.16 -2.13
C GLN A 165 -5.02 -6.27 -2.64
N ILE A 166 -4.14 -5.87 -1.73
CA ILE A 166 -2.95 -5.09 -2.01
C ILE A 166 -1.73 -5.98 -1.74
N ASP A 167 -0.99 -6.29 -2.80
CA ASP A 167 0.24 -7.06 -2.73
C ASP A 167 1.45 -6.17 -2.99
N PHE A 168 2.55 -6.40 -2.29
CA PHE A 168 3.81 -5.67 -2.46
C PHE A 168 4.90 -6.60 -2.99
N GLY A 169 5.80 -6.06 -3.80
CA GLY A 169 7.03 -6.77 -4.16
C GLY A 169 8.16 -5.86 -4.58
N VAL A 170 9.37 -6.41 -4.55
CA VAL A 170 10.65 -5.70 -4.39
C VAL A 170 11.56 -5.99 -5.58
N SER A 171 11.40 -5.27 -6.69
CA SER A 171 12.31 -5.45 -7.84
C SER A 171 13.54 -4.52 -7.76
N LYS A 172 13.33 -3.21 -7.87
CA LYS A 172 14.36 -2.14 -7.67
C LYS A 172 13.88 -1.09 -6.68
N THR A 173 12.60 -0.78 -6.76
CA THR A 173 11.75 -0.09 -5.78
C THR A 173 10.55 -1.00 -5.51
N MET A 174 9.92 -0.87 -4.34
CA MET A 174 8.76 -1.67 -3.99
C MET A 174 7.57 -1.22 -4.84
N SER A 175 7.09 -2.11 -5.70
CA SER A 175 5.88 -1.93 -6.51
C SER A 175 4.69 -2.54 -5.78
N MET A 176 3.49 -2.07 -6.12
CA MET A 176 2.26 -2.48 -5.46
C MET A 176 1.24 -2.96 -6.49
N MET A 177 0.75 -4.18 -6.31
CA MET A 177 -0.30 -4.77 -7.16
C MET A 177 -1.63 -4.70 -6.42
N ILE A 178 -2.64 -4.15 -7.09
CA ILE A 178 -4.02 -4.16 -6.60
C ILE A 178 -4.79 -5.21 -7.38
N SER A 179 -5.54 -6.04 -6.68
CA SER A 179 -6.38 -7.05 -7.31
C SER A 179 -7.79 -7.08 -6.71
N PRO A 180 -8.83 -7.22 -7.54
CA PRO A 180 -10.23 -7.16 -7.12
C PRO A 180 -10.73 -8.38 -6.35
N GLU A 181 -9.94 -9.45 -6.23
CA GLU A 181 -10.33 -10.68 -5.55
C GLU A 181 -9.35 -11.02 -4.44
N VAL A 182 -9.84 -11.35 -3.26
CA VAL A 182 -8.97 -11.73 -2.12
C VAL A 182 -8.69 -13.22 -2.18
N GLN A 183 -7.42 -13.61 -2.16
CA GLN A 183 -7.00 -15.00 -2.06
C GLN A 183 -5.85 -15.14 -1.08
N ALA A 184 -5.97 -16.09 -0.14
CA ALA A 184 -4.95 -16.34 0.88
C ALA A 184 -3.62 -16.85 0.28
N ASN A 185 -3.69 -17.67 -0.76
CA ASN A 185 -2.53 -18.18 -1.52
C ASN A 185 -2.82 -18.05 -3.00
N ARG A 186 -2.56 -16.86 -3.57
CA ARG A 186 -2.79 -16.62 -4.99
C ARG A 186 -1.76 -17.38 -5.84
N SER A 187 -2.24 -18.13 -6.83
CA SER A 187 -1.36 -18.82 -7.77
C SER A 187 -0.70 -17.83 -8.75
N VAL A 188 0.48 -18.17 -9.26
CA VAL A 188 1.19 -17.34 -10.26
C VAL A 188 0.32 -17.12 -11.50
N ASP A 189 -0.36 -18.18 -11.96
CA ASP A 189 -1.16 -18.22 -13.19
C ASP A 189 -2.60 -17.72 -13.01
N ASP A 190 -2.90 -17.01 -11.91
CA ASP A 190 -4.26 -16.53 -11.64
C ASP A 190 -4.74 -15.56 -12.75
N PRO A 191 -5.87 -15.83 -13.44
CA PRO A 191 -6.37 -14.95 -14.49
C PRO A 191 -6.93 -13.60 -13.98
N CYS A 192 -6.91 -13.35 -12.66
CA CYS A 192 -7.40 -12.12 -12.05
C CYS A 192 -6.74 -10.87 -12.64
N GLU A 193 -7.55 -9.83 -12.87
CA GLU A 193 -7.08 -8.52 -13.31
C GLU A 193 -6.16 -7.90 -12.25
N VAL A 194 -5.04 -7.32 -12.68
CA VAL A 194 -4.10 -6.62 -11.79
C VAL A 194 -3.91 -5.19 -12.29
N PHE A 195 -3.83 -4.26 -11.34
CA PHE A 195 -3.58 -2.84 -11.57
C PHE A 195 -2.32 -2.42 -10.81
N ASP A 196 -1.54 -1.48 -11.38
CA ASP A 196 -0.35 -0.89 -10.73
C ASP A 196 -0.16 0.57 -11.13
N TYR A 197 -0.83 1.50 -10.43
CA TYR A 197 -0.62 2.94 -10.59
C TYR A 197 -0.43 3.67 -9.26
N THR A 198 0.24 3.02 -8.31
CA THR A 198 0.65 3.75 -7.11
C THR A 198 1.85 4.64 -7.38
N SER A 199 1.71 5.91 -7.04
CA SER A 199 2.85 6.83 -7.06
C SER A 199 3.53 6.78 -5.70
N PRO A 200 4.83 6.44 -5.62
CA PRO A 200 5.56 6.53 -4.37
C PRO A 200 5.60 7.99 -3.93
N CYS A 201 5.57 8.19 -2.62
CA CYS A 201 5.66 9.51 -2.02
C CYS A 201 6.92 9.66 -1.17
N PRO A 202 7.69 10.77 -1.35
CA PRO A 202 7.54 11.92 -2.30
C PRO A 202 7.80 11.59 -3.80
N PRO A 203 7.51 12.49 -4.80
CA PRO A 203 7.25 13.95 -4.72
C PRO A 203 5.77 14.39 -4.75
N PHE A 204 4.81 13.48 -4.95
CA PHE A 204 3.39 13.84 -5.15
C PHE A 204 2.59 14.08 -3.86
N CYS A 205 3.29 14.05 -2.72
CA CYS A 205 2.69 14.14 -1.40
C CYS A 205 3.27 15.32 -0.63
N ASP A 206 2.39 16.06 0.05
CA ASP A 206 2.77 17.12 0.97
C ASP A 206 3.61 16.57 2.14
N GLU A 207 4.77 17.18 2.38
CA GLU A 207 5.63 16.88 3.53
C GLU A 207 5.04 17.39 4.86
N GLY A 208 4.05 18.29 4.80
CA GLY A 208 3.35 18.86 5.96
C GLY A 208 2.35 17.94 6.67
N SER A 209 2.08 16.74 6.15
CA SER A 209 1.18 15.78 6.82
C SER A 209 1.75 15.37 8.19
N ILE A 210 0.90 15.25 9.21
CA ILE A 210 1.32 14.74 10.53
C ILE A 210 1.86 13.31 10.45
N TYR A 211 1.41 12.53 9.46
CA TYR A 211 1.93 11.18 9.16
C TYR A 211 3.26 11.23 8.40
N ASN A 212 3.66 12.41 7.92
CA ASN A 212 4.95 12.69 7.33
C ASN A 212 6.00 13.27 8.29
N SER A 213 5.66 13.54 9.55
CA SER A 213 6.58 14.03 10.59
C SER A 213 7.30 12.95 11.42
#